data_AF-A0AAU6FG00-F1
#
_entry.id   AF-A0AAU6FG00-F1
#
_cell.length_a   1.000
_cell.length_b   1.000
_cell.length_c   1.000
_cell.angle_alpha   90.00
_cell.angle_beta   90.00
_cell.angle_gamma   90.00
#
_symmetry.space_group_name_H-M   'P 1'
#
loop_
_entity.id
_entity.type
_entity.pdbx_description
1 polymer ?
#
loop_
_entity_poly.entity_id
_entity_poly.type
_entity_poly.pdbx_seq_one_letter_code
_entity_poly.pdbx_strand_id
1 'polypeptide(L)'
;MKMESGGQTPYTGAEEAEGGRVMEAPAGVQWVLQPRGTARVRGPQHFRHSVREGVRLAQYEHVLGADAQALRNLFPTGVARLWGSTPPVREKSEKVTALEGRRAGDEVLFYAAKKFVAKARILGLFHNQPLAKAVWGVDDKEKTWEHIMALGDIVELDVPAEPILRGLDVPVPLRSLTLVGAEGRRRFLGMVDASAPSGGGFPRPGIAFPRQGAKLGRDDVFRALSGLRTHMRGHRPSRHKPITLLWAIGRLAAERDRMVGWETFRDEVGPLLKDFGLPDSNVTPEYPFCRLRSSGLWDVEGIEGPDATPSQLTAVRAAAGFNSDAAKVLRRSLARADAIGLLCSTYLGDVDREELLERVGLAGYATASGKLPDSGGGNDPVPRRSVTSSRPDRDQQLVEDIKVMYGHECQVCGARVETRYSHYSEAAHIRGIGGPHNGPDELSNLLCLCPNHHVEFDRLAIYIDEDWAVRRNSTGDFAYQLKRQADHEIKPEHLRYHRGLCGRI
;
A
#
# COMPACT_ATOMS: atom_id res chain seq x y z
N MET A 1 -27.28 50.80 35.04
CA MET A 1 -26.90 50.42 33.66
C MET A 1 -25.41 50.71 33.52
N LYS A 2 -24.55 49.73 33.84
CA LYS A 2 -23.10 49.83 33.72
C LYS A 2 -22.61 48.50 33.15
N MET A 3 -21.98 48.58 31.99
CA MET A 3 -21.26 47.48 31.36
C MET A 3 -19.87 47.41 31.97
N GLU A 4 -19.39 46.20 32.24
CA GLU A 4 -17.97 45.92 32.49
C GLU A 4 -17.46 44.99 31.38
N SER A 5 -16.49 45.50 30.63
CA SER A 5 -15.73 44.80 29.61
C SER A 5 -14.48 44.17 30.23
N GLY A 6 -14.24 42.91 29.85
CA GLY A 6 -13.15 42.06 30.33
C GLY A 6 -11.75 42.53 29.91
N GLY A 7 -10.80 42.14 30.76
CA GLY A 7 -9.39 42.48 30.66
C GLY A 7 -8.60 41.66 29.64
N GLN A 8 -7.49 42.28 29.23
CA GLN A 8 -6.49 41.75 28.32
C GLN A 8 -5.12 42.12 28.89
N THR A 9 -4.21 41.16 29.04
CA THR A 9 -2.76 41.35 29.28
C THR A 9 -2.04 39.99 29.13
N PRO A 10 -0.70 39.95 28.88
CA PRO A 10 -0.21 39.49 27.59
C PRO A 10 0.84 38.36 27.64
N TYR A 11 1.19 37.89 26.45
CA TYR A 11 2.31 37.00 26.12
C TYR A 11 3.68 37.57 26.52
N THR A 12 4.46 36.75 27.23
CA THR A 12 5.94 36.66 27.28
C THR A 12 6.24 35.18 27.61
N GLY A 13 7.27 34.47 27.18
CA GLY A 13 8.52 34.70 26.47
C GLY A 13 9.08 33.32 26.07
N ALA A 14 10.02 33.29 25.14
CA ALA A 14 10.72 32.09 24.69
C ALA A 14 11.92 31.78 25.62
N GLU A 15 12.17 30.49 25.87
CA GLU A 15 13.47 29.98 26.32
C GLU A 15 13.72 28.57 25.74
N GLU A 16 14.96 28.35 25.33
CA GLU A 16 15.47 27.21 24.58
C GLU A 16 15.80 25.98 25.46
N ALA A 17 15.73 24.82 24.80
CA ALA A 17 16.49 23.57 24.95
C ALA A 17 17.02 23.12 26.34
N GLU A 18 16.60 21.92 26.78
CA GLU A 18 17.49 20.80 27.12
C GLU A 18 16.72 19.50 27.46
N GLY A 19 17.35 18.36 27.15
CA GLY A 19 17.13 17.11 27.88
C GLY A 19 16.19 16.08 27.25
N GLY A 20 16.77 15.06 26.63
CA GLY A 20 16.06 13.82 26.27
C GLY A 20 15.45 13.16 27.51
N ARG A 21 14.12 13.13 27.58
CA ARG A 21 13.36 12.28 28.49
C ARG A 21 12.54 11.28 27.69
N VAL A 22 12.72 10.01 28.02
CA VAL A 22 11.78 8.94 27.70
C VAL A 22 10.41 9.39 28.22
N MET A 23 9.43 9.56 27.32
CA MET A 23 8.08 9.98 27.71
C MET A 23 7.38 8.84 28.44
N GLU A 24 7.37 8.88 29.77
CA GLU A 24 6.42 8.10 30.58
C GLU A 24 4.98 8.51 30.22
N ALA A 25 4.10 7.53 30.03
CA ALA A 25 2.69 7.78 29.79
C ALA A 25 2.06 8.49 31.01
N PRO A 26 1.19 9.51 30.81
CA PRO A 26 0.64 10.30 31.92
C PRO A 26 -0.15 9.46 32.91
N ALA A 27 -0.10 9.84 34.19
CA ALA A 27 -0.79 9.19 35.29
C ALA A 27 -2.33 9.26 35.11
N GLY A 28 -2.92 8.24 34.47
CA GLY A 28 -4.38 8.19 34.25
C GLY A 28 -4.87 7.28 33.11
N VAL A 29 -3.98 6.74 32.29
CA VAL A 29 -4.32 5.85 31.15
C VAL A 29 -4.98 4.55 31.64
N GLN A 30 -6.11 4.18 31.01
CA GLN A 30 -6.84 2.94 31.28
C GLN A 30 -6.60 1.91 30.17
N TRP A 31 -7.01 0.65 30.43
CA TRP A 31 -7.07 -0.41 29.43
C TRP A 31 -8.49 -0.70 29.01
N VAL A 32 -8.71 -0.81 27.71
CA VAL A 32 -9.94 -1.33 27.10
C VAL A 32 -9.64 -2.73 26.58
N LEU A 33 -10.10 -3.76 27.27
CA LEU A 33 -9.95 -5.15 26.84
C LEU A 33 -11.02 -5.49 25.81
N GLN A 34 -10.60 -5.76 24.58
CA GLN A 34 -11.49 -5.91 23.43
C GLN A 34 -11.40 -7.32 22.83
N PRO A 35 -12.43 -8.17 22.97
CA PRO A 35 -12.53 -9.39 22.19
C PRO A 35 -12.58 -9.03 20.70
N ARG A 36 -11.73 -9.66 19.89
CA ARG A 36 -11.72 -9.47 18.44
C ARG A 36 -12.90 -10.15 17.73
N GLY A 37 -13.55 -11.10 18.40
CA GLY A 37 -14.54 -11.98 17.79
C GLY A 37 -13.94 -13.18 17.06
N THR A 38 -14.78 -14.19 16.84
CA THR A 38 -14.40 -15.45 16.19
C THR A 38 -14.54 -15.36 14.66
N ALA A 39 -14.08 -16.39 13.94
CA ALA A 39 -14.26 -16.49 12.50
C ALA A 39 -15.73 -16.48 12.07
N ARG A 40 -16.63 -17.05 12.89
CA ARG A 40 -18.08 -17.08 12.63
C ARG A 40 -18.67 -15.68 12.42
N VAL A 41 -18.19 -14.70 13.18
CA VAL A 41 -18.62 -13.29 13.09
C VAL A 41 -17.62 -12.42 12.33
N ARG A 42 -16.78 -13.05 11.48
CA ARG A 42 -15.74 -12.39 10.66
C ARG A 42 -14.73 -11.55 11.43
N GLY A 43 -14.59 -11.75 12.75
CA GLY A 43 -13.65 -11.03 13.61
C GLY A 43 -12.21 -10.98 13.08
N PRO A 44 -11.60 -12.09 12.63
CA PRO A 44 -10.27 -12.06 11.99
C PRO A 44 -10.18 -11.18 10.75
N GLN A 45 -11.20 -11.23 9.90
CA GLN A 45 -11.24 -10.50 8.64
C GLN A 45 -11.41 -9.01 8.91
N HIS A 46 -12.35 -8.63 9.79
CA HIS A 46 -12.56 -7.24 10.19
C HIS A 46 -11.30 -6.66 10.83
N PHE A 47 -10.61 -7.42 11.68
CA PHE A 47 -9.39 -6.96 12.34
C PHE A 47 -8.25 -6.74 11.34
N ARG A 48 -8.09 -7.66 10.38
CA ARG A 48 -7.11 -7.47 9.32
C ARG A 48 -7.43 -6.22 8.50
N HIS A 49 -8.68 -6.09 8.05
CA HIS A 49 -9.14 -5.00 7.19
C HIS A 49 -9.04 -3.62 7.85
N SER A 50 -9.69 -3.41 9.01
CA SER A 50 -9.83 -2.06 9.58
C SER A 50 -8.77 -1.71 10.63
N VAL A 51 -8.08 -2.70 11.22
CA VAL A 51 -7.05 -2.46 12.25
C VAL A 51 -5.64 -2.63 11.68
N ARG A 52 -5.33 -3.72 10.96
CA ARG A 52 -3.97 -3.97 10.43
C ARG A 52 -3.68 -3.30 9.07
N GLU A 53 -4.62 -3.35 8.14
CA GLU A 53 -4.50 -2.70 6.84
C GLU A 53 -4.95 -1.23 6.94
N GLY A 54 -6.04 -0.99 7.67
CA GLY A 54 -6.68 0.32 7.77
C GLY A 54 -7.62 0.57 6.58
N VAL A 55 -8.60 1.43 6.79
CA VAL A 55 -9.58 1.80 5.77
C VAL A 55 -9.24 3.15 5.14
N ARG A 56 -9.45 3.31 3.83
CA ARG A 56 -9.24 4.60 3.16
C ARG A 56 -10.47 5.47 3.38
N LEU A 57 -10.34 6.56 4.12
CA LEU A 57 -11.46 7.47 4.45
C LEU A 57 -12.19 7.96 3.20
N ALA A 58 -11.47 8.21 2.10
CA ALA A 58 -12.06 8.64 0.82
C ALA A 58 -13.12 7.66 0.27
N GLN A 59 -12.99 6.35 0.51
CA GLN A 59 -13.99 5.36 0.07
C GLN A 59 -15.31 5.48 0.85
N TYR A 60 -15.26 6.05 2.04
CA TYR A 60 -16.39 6.16 2.95
C TYR A 60 -16.91 7.59 3.09
N GLU A 61 -16.41 8.53 2.26
CA GLU A 61 -16.72 9.96 2.37
C GLU A 61 -18.23 10.25 2.41
N HIS A 62 -19.00 9.50 1.62
CA HIS A 62 -20.46 9.55 1.56
C HIS A 62 -21.19 9.15 2.86
N VAL A 63 -20.51 8.47 3.79
CA VAL A 63 -21.05 8.02 5.09
C VAL A 63 -20.30 8.54 6.31
N LEU A 64 -19.22 9.33 6.15
CA LEU A 64 -18.48 9.89 7.29
C LEU A 64 -19.30 10.92 8.06
N GLY A 65 -20.14 11.70 7.36
CA GLY A 65 -21.01 12.71 7.98
C GLY A 65 -20.22 13.73 8.83
N ALA A 66 -20.71 14.01 10.03
CA ALA A 66 -20.10 14.97 10.95
C ALA A 66 -18.68 14.57 11.42
N ASP A 67 -18.34 13.28 11.35
CA ASP A 67 -17.03 12.77 11.82
C ASP A 67 -15.91 12.97 10.78
N ALA A 68 -16.25 13.37 9.54
CA ALA A 68 -15.29 13.43 8.43
C ALA A 68 -14.06 14.28 8.74
N GLN A 69 -14.27 15.49 9.26
CA GLN A 69 -13.16 16.41 9.55
C GLN A 69 -12.28 15.89 10.69
N ALA A 70 -12.88 15.35 11.75
CA ALA A 70 -12.14 14.79 12.87
C ALA A 70 -11.30 13.57 12.42
N LEU A 71 -11.88 12.68 11.63
CA LEU A 71 -11.16 11.52 11.07
C LEU A 71 -10.03 11.93 10.13
N ARG A 72 -10.21 12.95 9.28
CA ARG A 72 -9.12 13.48 8.43
C ARG A 72 -7.99 14.10 9.25
N ASN A 73 -8.32 14.82 10.32
CA ASN A 73 -7.31 15.40 11.21
C ASN A 73 -6.52 14.31 11.95
N LEU A 74 -7.19 13.24 12.38
CA LEU A 74 -6.53 12.09 13.02
C LEU A 74 -5.72 11.26 12.02
N PHE A 75 -6.14 11.19 10.75
CA PHE A 75 -5.52 10.38 9.71
C PHE A 75 -5.23 11.21 8.45
N PRO A 76 -4.22 12.09 8.47
CA PRO A 76 -3.94 13.01 7.37
C PRO A 76 -3.48 12.31 6.08
N THR A 77 -3.00 11.06 6.16
CA THR A 77 -2.67 10.21 5.00
C THR A 77 -3.92 9.59 4.34
N GLY A 78 -5.10 9.78 4.94
CA GLY A 78 -6.37 9.21 4.49
C GLY A 78 -6.59 7.74 4.86
N VAL A 79 -5.63 7.07 5.52
CA VAL A 79 -5.80 5.68 5.98
C VAL A 79 -6.10 5.66 7.49
N ALA A 80 -7.35 5.36 7.83
CA ALA A 80 -7.83 5.30 9.20
C ALA A 80 -7.81 3.87 9.75
N ARG A 81 -7.25 3.70 10.95
CA ARG A 81 -7.37 2.44 11.69
C ARG A 81 -8.57 2.53 12.61
N LEU A 82 -9.57 1.69 12.37
CA LEU A 82 -10.85 1.74 13.05
C LEU A 82 -11.19 0.38 13.67
N TRP A 83 -11.81 0.39 14.84
CA TRP A 83 -12.46 -0.79 15.40
C TRP A 83 -13.77 -0.42 16.06
N GLY A 84 -14.83 -1.17 15.74
CA GLY A 84 -16.16 -0.91 16.25
C GLY A 84 -16.63 -1.93 17.27
N SER A 85 -17.57 -1.50 18.13
CA SER A 85 -18.33 -2.37 19.02
C SER A 85 -19.83 -2.21 18.77
N THR A 86 -20.57 -3.32 18.82
CA THR A 86 -22.03 -3.28 18.74
C THR A 86 -22.65 -2.60 19.96
N PRO A 87 -23.89 -2.10 19.89
CA PRO A 87 -24.59 -1.60 21.07
C PRO A 87 -24.69 -2.66 22.19
N PRO A 88 -24.72 -2.24 23.46
CA PRO A 88 -24.96 -3.15 24.57
C PRO A 88 -26.35 -3.79 24.48
N VAL A 89 -26.48 -5.04 24.92
CA VAL A 89 -27.77 -5.75 24.95
C VAL A 89 -28.52 -5.51 26.26
N ARG A 90 -27.80 -5.19 27.34
CA ARG A 90 -28.34 -4.92 28.68
C ARG A 90 -27.87 -3.53 29.12
N GLU A 91 -28.79 -2.76 29.71
CA GLU A 91 -28.54 -1.39 30.20
C GLU A 91 -27.50 -1.32 31.30
N LYS A 92 -27.30 -2.40 32.07
CA LYS A 92 -26.24 -2.51 33.08
C LYS A 92 -25.37 -3.72 32.79
N SER A 93 -24.21 -3.49 32.17
CA SER A 93 -23.22 -4.53 31.88
C SER A 93 -21.81 -3.94 31.81
N GLU A 94 -20.78 -4.77 31.96
CA GLU A 94 -19.38 -4.37 31.78
C GLU A 94 -19.13 -3.63 30.47
N LYS A 95 -19.84 -4.03 29.40
CA LYS A 95 -19.75 -3.40 28.10
C LYS A 95 -20.28 -1.96 28.11
N VAL A 96 -21.35 -1.66 28.84
CA VAL A 96 -21.86 -0.29 28.99
C VAL A 96 -20.82 0.56 29.70
N THR A 97 -20.33 0.08 30.85
CA THR A 97 -19.27 0.74 31.62
C THR A 97 -18.02 0.99 30.76
N ALA A 98 -17.63 0.03 29.94
CA ALA A 98 -16.48 0.18 29.06
C ALA A 98 -16.71 1.11 27.88
N LEU A 99 -17.92 1.13 27.32
CA LEU A 99 -18.24 2.07 26.26
C LEU A 99 -18.31 3.50 26.80
N GLU A 100 -18.90 3.74 27.96
CA GLU A 100 -19.03 5.08 28.52
C GLU A 100 -17.72 5.59 29.15
N GLY A 101 -16.94 4.69 29.76
CA GLY A 101 -15.73 5.04 30.49
C GLY A 101 -14.45 5.13 29.66
N ARG A 102 -14.43 4.64 28.41
CA ARG A 102 -13.26 4.73 27.53
C ARG A 102 -13.05 6.17 27.04
N ARG A 103 -11.81 6.60 26.91
CA ARG A 103 -11.44 7.96 26.50
C ARG A 103 -10.33 7.93 25.44
N ALA A 104 -10.25 9.00 24.65
CA ALA A 104 -9.07 9.21 23.81
C ALA A 104 -7.83 9.34 24.72
N GLY A 105 -6.76 8.64 24.38
CA GLY A 105 -5.58 8.50 25.22
C GLY A 105 -5.45 7.13 25.90
N ASP A 106 -6.55 6.41 26.10
CA ASP A 106 -6.52 5.05 26.65
C ASP A 106 -5.90 4.04 25.67
N GLU A 107 -5.49 2.88 26.17
CA GLU A 107 -4.97 1.79 25.35
C GLU A 107 -6.00 0.67 25.21
N VAL A 108 -6.22 0.20 23.98
CA VAL A 108 -7.01 -1.01 23.72
C VAL A 108 -6.09 -2.22 23.63
N LEU A 109 -6.48 -3.34 24.25
CA LEU A 109 -5.85 -4.65 24.14
C LEU A 109 -6.79 -5.62 23.44
N PHE A 110 -6.39 -6.12 22.26
CA PHE A 110 -7.17 -7.06 21.49
C PHE A 110 -6.95 -8.49 21.95
N TYR A 111 -8.02 -9.18 22.33
CA TYR A 111 -8.01 -10.57 22.78
C TYR A 111 -8.49 -11.53 21.69
N ALA A 112 -7.70 -12.58 21.42
CA ALA A 112 -8.08 -13.69 20.55
C ALA A 112 -7.27 -14.95 20.90
N ALA A 113 -7.84 -16.14 20.70
CA ALA A 113 -7.15 -17.42 20.88
C ALA A 113 -6.39 -17.56 22.23
N LYS A 114 -7.02 -17.10 23.33
CA LYS A 114 -6.47 -17.08 24.70
C LYS A 114 -5.27 -16.17 24.92
N LYS A 115 -4.97 -15.27 23.98
CA LYS A 115 -3.86 -14.32 24.05
C LYS A 115 -4.34 -12.88 23.80
N PHE A 116 -3.57 -11.91 24.29
CA PHE A 116 -3.61 -10.56 23.76
C PHE A 116 -2.73 -10.52 22.52
N VAL A 117 -3.33 -10.16 21.39
CA VAL A 117 -2.72 -10.25 20.05
C VAL A 117 -2.27 -8.90 19.50
N ALA A 118 -2.78 -7.80 20.04
CA ALA A 118 -2.34 -6.46 19.69
C ALA A 118 -2.72 -5.44 20.76
N LYS A 119 -1.99 -4.32 20.81
CA LYS A 119 -2.37 -3.10 21.54
C LYS A 119 -2.32 -1.87 20.65
N ALA A 120 -3.15 -0.87 20.95
CA ALA A 120 -3.12 0.42 20.27
C ALA A 120 -3.61 1.53 21.21
N ARG A 121 -3.16 2.76 20.97
CA ARG A 121 -3.72 3.95 21.64
C ARG A 121 -5.02 4.37 20.94
N ILE A 122 -6.04 4.74 21.70
CA ILE A 122 -7.27 5.31 21.18
C ILE A 122 -7.02 6.79 20.89
N LEU A 123 -7.14 7.19 19.62
CA LEU A 123 -6.99 8.57 19.16
C LEU A 123 -8.30 9.36 19.20
N GLY A 124 -9.41 8.67 18.96
CA GLY A 124 -10.73 9.28 18.91
C GLY A 124 -11.83 8.24 19.10
N LEU A 125 -13.00 8.72 19.52
CA LEU A 125 -14.19 7.91 19.77
C LEU A 125 -15.35 8.49 18.98
N PHE A 126 -16.06 7.63 18.25
CA PHE A 126 -17.12 8.03 17.35
C PHE A 126 -18.33 7.12 17.54
N HIS A 127 -19.52 7.65 17.29
CA HIS A 127 -20.76 6.88 17.17
C HIS A 127 -21.31 7.09 15.77
N ASN A 128 -21.00 6.15 14.87
CA ASN A 128 -21.27 6.32 13.44
C ASN A 128 -21.78 5.01 12.84
N GLN A 129 -23.10 4.86 12.87
CA GLN A 129 -23.79 3.69 12.33
C GLN A 129 -23.62 3.52 10.80
N PRO A 130 -23.76 4.58 9.97
CA PRO A 130 -23.54 4.48 8.52
C PRO A 130 -22.12 3.99 8.17
N LEU A 131 -21.10 4.58 8.78
CA LEU A 131 -19.71 4.17 8.58
C LEU A 131 -19.49 2.72 9.03
N ALA A 132 -20.02 2.34 10.20
CA ALA A 132 -19.88 0.97 10.69
C ALA A 132 -20.52 -0.06 9.76
N LYS A 133 -21.70 0.25 9.20
CA LYS A 133 -22.36 -0.60 8.22
C LYS A 133 -21.58 -0.70 6.92
N ALA A 134 -20.98 0.40 6.45
CA ALA A 134 -20.18 0.41 5.24
C ALA A 134 -18.85 -0.35 5.40
N VAL A 135 -18.20 -0.27 6.57
CA VAL A 135 -16.90 -0.92 6.82
C VAL A 135 -17.05 -2.39 7.19
N TRP A 136 -18.01 -2.75 8.05
CA TRP A 136 -18.12 -4.10 8.61
C TRP A 136 -19.44 -4.81 8.30
N GLY A 137 -20.41 -4.14 7.66
CA GLY A 137 -21.75 -4.67 7.45
C GLY A 137 -22.56 -4.72 8.75
N VAL A 138 -23.35 -5.78 8.89
CA VAL A 138 -24.16 -6.07 10.08
C VAL A 138 -23.87 -7.49 10.58
N ASP A 139 -24.13 -7.74 11.86
CA ASP A 139 -24.10 -9.09 12.42
C ASP A 139 -25.37 -9.89 12.09
N ASP A 140 -25.42 -11.16 12.53
CA ASP A 140 -26.56 -12.07 12.33
C ASP A 140 -27.89 -11.55 12.93
N LYS A 141 -27.86 -10.47 13.71
CA LYS A 141 -29.03 -9.82 14.33
C LYS A 141 -29.23 -8.40 13.79
N GLU A 142 -28.69 -8.11 12.61
CA GLU A 142 -28.73 -6.82 11.93
C GLU A 142 -28.10 -5.65 12.72
N LYS A 143 -27.24 -5.94 13.70
CA LYS A 143 -26.56 -4.89 14.48
C LYS A 143 -25.26 -4.46 13.83
N THR A 144 -24.97 -3.18 13.95
CA THR A 144 -23.76 -2.50 13.46
C THR A 144 -22.73 -2.35 14.57
N TRP A 145 -21.44 -2.32 14.22
CA TRP A 145 -20.34 -2.02 15.14
C TRP A 145 -20.13 -0.50 15.30
N GLU A 146 -21.20 0.21 15.64
CA GLU A 146 -21.30 1.68 15.54
C GLU A 146 -20.56 2.47 16.61
N HIS A 147 -20.14 1.85 17.72
CA HIS A 147 -19.27 2.50 18.70
C HIS A 147 -17.81 2.32 18.27
N ILE A 148 -17.30 3.28 17.51
CA ILE A 148 -16.01 3.21 16.81
C ILE A 148 -14.91 3.83 17.68
N MET A 149 -13.77 3.17 17.69
CA MET A 149 -12.49 3.69 18.16
C MET A 149 -11.59 3.94 16.95
N ALA A 150 -11.10 5.18 16.80
CA ALA A 150 -9.98 5.48 15.94
C ALA A 150 -8.69 5.14 16.69
N LEU A 151 -7.84 4.35 16.05
CA LEU A 151 -6.66 3.76 16.66
C LEU A 151 -5.40 4.39 16.09
N GLY A 152 -4.42 4.58 16.97
CA GLY A 152 -3.06 4.93 16.56
C GLY A 152 -2.32 3.70 16.09
N ASP A 153 -1.01 3.71 16.29
CA ASP A 153 -0.17 2.60 15.87
C ASP A 153 -0.51 1.31 16.60
N ILE A 154 -0.49 0.22 15.82
CA ILE A 154 -0.76 -1.11 16.32
C ILE A 154 0.56 -1.75 16.70
N VAL A 155 0.67 -2.18 17.95
CA VAL A 155 1.75 -3.03 18.43
C VAL A 155 1.21 -4.45 18.50
N GLU A 156 1.74 -5.34 17.66
CA GLU A 156 1.40 -6.76 17.72
C GLU A 156 1.94 -7.36 19.03
N LEU A 157 1.13 -8.21 19.66
CA LEU A 157 1.43 -8.86 20.93
C LEU A 157 1.31 -10.37 20.77
N ASP A 158 2.07 -11.11 21.58
CA ASP A 158 1.87 -12.55 21.75
C ASP A 158 1.83 -12.90 23.25
N VAL A 159 0.91 -12.26 23.99
CA VAL A 159 0.87 -12.33 25.46
C VAL A 159 -0.21 -13.31 25.90
N PRO A 160 0.11 -14.38 26.66
CA PRO A 160 -0.90 -15.22 27.30
C PRO A 160 -1.82 -14.37 28.19
N ALA A 161 -3.12 -14.36 27.89
CA ALA A 161 -4.04 -13.44 28.55
C ALA A 161 -4.53 -13.96 29.90
N GLU A 162 -4.54 -15.28 30.10
CA GLU A 162 -5.15 -15.92 31.27
C GLU A 162 -4.57 -15.45 32.63
N PRO A 163 -3.23 -15.32 32.82
CA PRO A 163 -2.68 -14.80 34.08
C PRO A 163 -3.13 -13.36 34.37
N ILE A 164 -3.20 -12.52 33.33
CA ILE A 164 -3.60 -11.12 33.44
C ILE A 164 -5.10 -11.02 33.72
N LEU A 165 -5.93 -11.76 32.98
CA LEU A 165 -7.39 -11.75 33.16
C LEU A 165 -7.79 -12.25 34.56
N ARG A 166 -7.22 -13.38 35.02
CA ARG A 166 -7.46 -13.89 36.38
C ARG A 166 -7.00 -12.89 37.44
N GLY A 167 -5.85 -12.25 37.25
CA GLY A 167 -5.31 -11.28 38.20
C GLY A 167 -6.04 -9.93 38.23
N LEU A 168 -6.85 -9.65 37.20
CA LEU A 168 -7.77 -8.50 37.11
C LEU A 168 -9.21 -8.86 37.50
N ASP A 169 -9.46 -10.08 37.97
CA ASP A 169 -10.81 -10.61 38.25
C ASP A 169 -11.76 -10.56 37.05
N VAL A 170 -11.21 -10.65 35.83
CA VAL A 170 -11.97 -10.67 34.58
C VAL A 170 -12.20 -12.13 34.14
N PRO A 171 -13.43 -12.51 33.75
CA PRO A 171 -13.73 -13.87 33.30
C PRO A 171 -12.83 -14.36 32.16
N VAL A 172 -12.41 -15.64 32.24
CA VAL A 172 -11.62 -16.33 31.20
C VAL A 172 -12.50 -17.39 30.51
N PRO A 173 -12.62 -17.40 29.17
CA PRO A 173 -12.06 -16.44 28.21
C PRO A 173 -12.73 -15.06 28.31
N LEU A 174 -12.06 -14.01 27.84
CA LEU A 174 -12.67 -12.67 27.74
C LEU A 174 -13.81 -12.71 26.71
N ARG A 175 -15.03 -12.39 27.15
CA ARG A 175 -16.26 -12.48 26.33
C ARG A 175 -16.87 -11.13 25.97
N SER A 176 -16.59 -10.11 26.76
CA SER A 176 -17.14 -8.76 26.63
C SER A 176 -16.03 -7.73 26.52
N LEU A 177 -16.39 -6.56 25.98
CA LEU A 177 -15.58 -5.36 26.12
C LEU A 177 -15.54 -4.99 27.60
N THR A 178 -14.35 -4.83 28.16
CA THR A 178 -14.16 -4.59 29.60
C THR A 178 -13.16 -3.45 29.81
N LEU A 179 -13.49 -2.53 30.72
CA LEU A 179 -12.61 -1.41 31.09
C LEU A 179 -11.83 -1.76 32.35
N VAL A 180 -10.54 -1.51 32.34
CA VAL A 180 -9.63 -1.73 33.44
C VAL A 180 -9.01 -0.40 33.82
N GLY A 181 -9.21 0.00 35.08
CA GLY A 181 -8.68 1.26 35.61
C GLY A 181 -7.14 1.32 35.61
N ALA A 182 -6.60 2.52 35.79
CA ALA A 182 -5.15 2.77 35.75
C ALA A 182 -4.35 1.91 36.75
N GLU A 183 -4.93 1.59 37.91
CA GLU A 183 -4.30 0.72 38.91
C GLU A 183 -4.18 -0.72 38.43
N GLY A 184 -5.27 -1.30 37.91
CA GLY A 184 -5.26 -2.63 37.31
C GLY A 184 -4.29 -2.72 36.13
N ARG A 185 -4.26 -1.68 35.28
CA ARG A 185 -3.26 -1.54 34.21
C ARG A 185 -1.84 -1.59 34.78
N ARG A 186 -1.51 -0.72 35.75
CA ARG A 186 -0.14 -0.65 36.34
C ARG A 186 0.33 -1.98 36.90
N ARG A 187 -0.57 -2.76 37.52
CA ARG A 187 -0.24 -4.07 38.10
C ARG A 187 0.26 -5.09 37.08
N PHE A 188 -0.26 -5.05 35.85
CA PHE A 188 0.08 -6.01 34.79
C PHE A 188 0.80 -5.40 33.60
N LEU A 189 1.08 -4.09 33.64
CA LEU A 189 1.75 -3.37 32.57
C LEU A 189 3.08 -4.03 32.20
N GLY A 190 3.88 -4.41 33.20
CA GLY A 190 5.16 -5.10 32.96
C GLY A 190 5.02 -6.43 32.22
N MET A 191 3.92 -7.18 32.37
CA MET A 191 3.73 -8.43 31.62
C MET A 191 3.39 -8.19 30.15
N VAL A 192 2.60 -7.15 29.89
CA VAL A 192 2.21 -6.74 28.53
C VAL A 192 3.38 -6.02 27.84
N ASP A 193 4.10 -5.17 28.56
CA ASP A 193 5.19 -4.34 28.03
C ASP A 193 6.54 -5.05 28.00
N ALA A 194 6.82 -6.04 28.86
CA ALA A 194 8.03 -6.88 28.72
C ALA A 194 7.94 -7.84 27.51
N SER A 195 6.72 -8.12 27.06
CA SER A 195 6.45 -8.85 25.82
C SER A 195 6.26 -7.92 24.62
N ALA A 196 6.11 -6.61 24.87
CA ALA A 196 6.21 -5.59 23.84
C ALA A 196 7.70 -5.27 23.64
N PRO A 197 8.18 -5.09 22.41
CA PRO A 197 9.55 -4.61 22.21
C PRO A 197 9.73 -3.28 22.96
N SER A 198 10.73 -3.21 23.84
CA SER A 198 11.05 -2.06 24.69
C SER A 198 11.05 -0.74 23.89
N GLY A 199 10.27 0.25 24.35
CA GLY A 199 10.02 1.52 23.66
C GLY A 199 11.27 2.40 23.44
N GLY A 200 11.24 3.44 22.60
CA GLY A 200 10.13 4.05 21.90
C GLY A 200 10.57 4.77 20.61
N GLY A 201 9.60 4.98 19.72
CA GLY A 201 9.79 5.43 18.34
C GLY A 201 9.72 4.25 17.36
N PHE A 202 8.51 3.80 17.04
CA PHE A 202 8.21 2.70 16.10
C PHE A 202 9.28 1.59 15.98
N PRO A 203 9.14 0.48 16.72
CA PRO A 203 9.51 -0.83 16.23
C PRO A 203 8.31 -1.35 15.40
N ARG A 204 8.27 -1.13 14.08
CA ARG A 204 8.84 -2.04 13.07
C ARG A 204 8.14 -3.41 13.09
N PRO A 205 7.41 -3.82 12.02
CA PRO A 205 6.99 -5.21 11.91
C PRO A 205 8.22 -6.09 12.08
N GLY A 206 8.18 -6.93 13.10
CA GLY A 206 8.95 -8.15 13.20
C GLY A 206 8.51 -9.03 12.04
N ILE A 207 9.10 -8.78 10.88
CA ILE A 207 9.43 -9.85 9.96
C ILE A 207 10.21 -10.82 10.84
N ALA A 208 9.68 -12.01 11.07
CA ALA A 208 10.56 -13.13 11.30
C ALA A 208 11.45 -13.15 10.07
N PHE A 209 12.63 -12.52 10.18
CA PHE A 209 13.65 -12.72 9.17
C PHE A 209 13.82 -14.22 9.14
N PRO A 210 13.75 -14.85 7.96
CA PRO A 210 14.11 -16.23 7.88
C PRO A 210 15.43 -16.39 8.64
N ARG A 211 15.44 -17.28 9.64
CA ARG A 211 16.69 -17.79 10.22
C ARG A 211 17.64 -17.99 9.05
N GLN A 212 18.89 -17.52 9.14
CA GLN A 212 19.91 -17.70 8.10
C GLN A 212 19.70 -19.05 7.40
N GLY A 213 19.14 -19.01 6.17
CA GLY A 213 18.75 -20.20 5.41
C GLY A 213 17.30 -20.31 4.91
N ALA A 214 16.30 -19.55 5.39
CA ALA A 214 14.95 -19.60 4.79
C ALA A 214 14.81 -18.61 3.62
N LYS A 215 14.34 -19.11 2.47
CA LYS A 215 14.30 -18.36 1.21
C LYS A 215 13.14 -17.36 1.20
N LEU A 216 13.36 -16.11 0.78
CA LEU A 216 12.27 -15.14 0.60
C LEU A 216 11.36 -15.55 -0.56
N GLY A 217 10.06 -15.66 -0.28
CA GLY A 217 9.03 -15.89 -1.28
C GLY A 217 8.54 -14.60 -1.93
N ARG A 218 7.67 -14.71 -2.94
CA ARG A 218 7.02 -13.55 -3.57
C ARG A 218 6.32 -12.67 -2.55
N ASP A 219 5.49 -13.25 -1.68
CA ASP A 219 4.70 -12.47 -0.72
C ASP A 219 5.57 -11.70 0.28
N ASP A 220 6.72 -12.25 0.67
CA ASP A 220 7.67 -11.56 1.54
C ASP A 220 8.33 -10.38 0.83
N VAL A 221 8.68 -10.55 -0.45
CA VAL A 221 9.22 -9.45 -1.28
C VAL A 221 8.19 -8.34 -1.41
N PHE A 222 6.93 -8.66 -1.73
CA PHE A 222 5.88 -7.65 -1.90
C PHE A 222 5.47 -6.97 -0.59
N ARG A 223 5.50 -7.69 0.54
CA ARG A 223 5.31 -7.11 1.87
C ARG A 223 6.43 -6.11 2.22
N ALA A 224 7.66 -6.40 1.85
CA ALA A 224 8.79 -5.50 2.07
C ALA A 224 8.74 -4.27 1.14
N LEU A 225 8.33 -4.46 -0.12
CA LEU A 225 8.17 -3.37 -1.10
C LEU A 225 7.04 -2.41 -0.74
N SER A 226 5.91 -2.87 -0.20
CA SER A 226 4.81 -2.00 0.22
C SER A 226 5.04 -1.33 1.59
N GLY A 227 5.95 -1.90 2.39
CA GLY A 227 6.28 -1.45 3.74
C GLY A 227 7.61 -0.70 3.84
N LEU A 228 8.11 -0.09 2.76
CA LEU A 228 9.41 0.58 2.77
C LEU A 228 9.44 1.72 3.81
N ARG A 229 10.46 1.67 4.68
CA ARG A 229 10.72 2.75 5.63
C ARG A 229 11.43 3.90 4.92
N THR A 230 10.69 4.93 4.57
CA THR A 230 11.22 6.17 3.98
C THR A 230 11.38 7.24 5.05
N HIS A 231 12.42 8.06 4.92
CA HIS A 231 12.55 9.26 5.75
C HIS A 231 11.42 10.23 5.39
N MET A 232 10.80 10.87 6.39
CA MET A 232 9.74 11.85 6.16
C MET A 232 10.30 13.26 6.16
N ARG A 233 9.97 14.06 5.16
CA ARG A 233 10.31 15.49 5.13
C ARG A 233 9.02 16.30 5.04
N GLY A 234 8.57 16.83 6.17
CA GLY A 234 7.19 17.28 6.33
C GLY A 234 6.23 16.10 6.17
N HIS A 235 5.20 16.26 5.33
CA HIS A 235 4.21 15.23 5.03
C HIS A 235 4.57 14.33 3.82
N ARG A 236 5.74 14.53 3.20
CA ARG A 236 6.16 13.79 2.00
C ARG A 236 7.23 12.74 2.33
N PRO A 237 7.03 11.47 1.94
CA PRO A 237 8.05 10.44 2.08
C PRO A 237 9.19 10.66 1.07
N SER A 238 10.44 10.43 1.52
CA SER A 238 11.63 10.45 0.65
C SER A 238 11.52 9.40 -0.46
N ARG A 239 11.83 9.81 -1.68
CA ARG A 239 11.79 8.96 -2.88
C ARG A 239 13.09 8.19 -3.13
N HIS A 240 14.13 8.40 -2.31
CA HIS A 240 15.47 7.86 -2.57
C HIS A 240 15.49 6.33 -2.63
N LYS A 241 14.80 5.67 -1.70
CA LYS A 241 14.68 4.21 -1.66
C LYS A 241 13.86 3.65 -2.84
N PRO A 242 12.62 4.10 -3.12
CA PRO A 242 11.84 3.58 -4.23
C PRO A 242 12.49 3.83 -5.61
N ILE A 243 13.12 5.00 -5.84
CA ILE A 243 13.87 5.28 -7.08
C ILE A 243 15.03 4.28 -7.25
N THR A 244 15.79 4.03 -6.17
CA THR A 244 16.90 3.07 -6.19
C THR A 244 16.41 1.65 -6.49
N LEU A 245 15.27 1.24 -5.94
CA LEU A 245 14.70 -0.08 -6.20
C LEU A 245 14.21 -0.21 -7.66
N LEU A 246 13.62 0.83 -8.25
CA LEU A 246 13.27 0.84 -9.67
C LEU A 246 14.51 0.74 -10.57
N TRP A 247 15.57 1.49 -10.26
CA TRP A 247 16.86 1.36 -10.94
C TRP A 247 17.41 -0.07 -10.88
N ALA A 248 17.40 -0.68 -9.70
CA ALA A 248 17.87 -2.05 -9.54
C ALA A 248 16.99 -3.08 -10.27
N ILE A 249 15.66 -2.86 -10.33
CA ILE A 249 14.74 -3.69 -11.12
C ILE A 249 15.05 -3.55 -12.62
N GLY A 250 15.36 -2.34 -13.09
CA GLY A 250 15.82 -2.09 -14.46
C GLY A 250 17.06 -2.88 -14.83
N ARG A 251 18.04 -2.93 -13.93
CA ARG A 251 19.24 -3.76 -14.12
C ARG A 251 18.90 -5.25 -14.22
N LEU A 252 18.02 -5.77 -13.35
CA LEU A 252 17.56 -7.16 -13.42
C LEU A 252 16.80 -7.45 -14.73
N ALA A 253 16.01 -6.49 -15.24
CA ALA A 253 15.30 -6.60 -16.50
C ALA A 253 16.24 -6.65 -17.71
N ALA A 254 17.37 -5.95 -17.63
CA ALA A 254 18.44 -5.95 -18.63
C ALA A 254 19.47 -7.08 -18.42
N GLU A 255 19.16 -8.05 -17.56
CA GLU A 255 20.05 -9.20 -17.22
C GLU A 255 21.45 -8.79 -16.73
N ARG A 256 21.58 -7.58 -16.17
CA ARG A 256 22.82 -7.09 -15.56
C ARG A 256 23.01 -7.67 -14.16
N ASP A 257 24.24 -7.57 -13.66
CA ASP A 257 24.57 -8.00 -12.30
C ASP A 257 23.72 -7.30 -11.24
N ARG A 258 23.27 -8.10 -10.25
CA ARG A 258 22.44 -7.63 -9.15
C ARG A 258 23.20 -6.73 -8.17
N MET A 259 24.49 -7.03 -7.96
CA MET A 259 25.39 -6.28 -7.07
C MET A 259 26.18 -5.27 -7.90
N VAL A 260 26.22 -4.03 -7.44
CA VAL A 260 26.88 -2.93 -8.14
C VAL A 260 27.82 -2.21 -7.18
N GLY A 261 29.04 -1.93 -7.63
CA GLY A 261 30.02 -1.18 -6.87
C GLY A 261 29.57 0.25 -6.58
N TRP A 262 30.01 0.79 -5.44
CA TRP A 262 29.61 2.10 -4.92
C TRP A 262 29.78 3.25 -5.93
N GLU A 263 30.91 3.31 -6.65
CA GLU A 263 31.16 4.37 -7.64
C GLU A 263 30.12 4.34 -8.77
N THR A 264 29.90 3.18 -9.38
CA THR A 264 28.89 3.00 -10.42
C THR A 264 27.48 3.27 -9.90
N PHE A 265 27.16 2.82 -8.67
CA PHE A 265 25.88 3.10 -8.04
C PHE A 265 25.67 4.61 -7.89
N ARG A 266 26.67 5.34 -7.34
CA ARG A 266 26.58 6.78 -7.11
C ARG A 266 26.35 7.51 -8.43
N ASP A 267 27.09 7.14 -9.47
CA ASP A 267 27.06 7.81 -10.77
C ASP A 267 25.77 7.52 -11.55
N GLU A 268 25.20 6.31 -11.42
CA GLU A 268 23.93 5.96 -12.05
C GLU A 268 22.70 6.46 -11.26
N VAL A 269 22.73 6.37 -9.92
CA VAL A 269 21.56 6.69 -9.06
C VAL A 269 21.53 8.16 -8.65
N GLY A 270 22.68 8.81 -8.45
CA GLY A 270 22.75 10.22 -8.04
C GLY A 270 21.95 11.17 -8.93
N PRO A 271 22.09 11.11 -10.27
CA PRO A 271 21.28 11.91 -11.18
C PRO A 271 19.78 11.62 -11.06
N LEU A 272 19.37 10.35 -10.86
CA LEU A 272 17.96 10.00 -10.66
C LEU A 272 17.39 10.61 -9.39
N LEU A 273 18.18 10.63 -8.30
CA LEU A 273 17.78 11.25 -7.04
C LEU A 273 17.68 12.77 -7.16
N LYS A 274 18.53 13.40 -7.96
CA LYS A 274 18.48 14.83 -8.25
C LYS A 274 17.20 15.20 -8.99
N ASP A 275 16.87 14.44 -10.03
CA ASP A 275 15.83 14.82 -10.98
C ASP A 275 14.43 14.38 -10.51
N PHE A 276 14.33 13.22 -9.85
CA PHE A 276 13.05 12.64 -9.40
C PHE A 276 12.86 12.64 -7.88
N GLY A 277 13.86 13.09 -7.11
CA GLY A 277 13.75 13.30 -5.66
C GLY A 277 12.75 14.39 -5.29
N LEU A 278 12.59 14.66 -4.00
CA LEU A 278 11.80 15.82 -3.57
C LEU A 278 12.61 17.10 -3.87
N PRO A 279 11.98 18.19 -4.35
CA PRO A 279 12.68 19.41 -4.76
C PRO A 279 13.66 19.97 -3.71
N ASP A 280 13.30 19.85 -2.43
CA ASP A 280 14.08 20.42 -1.35
C ASP A 280 15.11 19.44 -0.77
N SER A 281 15.18 18.20 -1.27
CA SER A 281 16.00 17.13 -0.68
C SER A 281 17.44 17.13 -1.22
N ASN A 282 18.39 16.83 -0.34
CA ASN A 282 19.78 16.64 -0.74
C ASN A 282 19.94 15.36 -1.58
N VAL A 283 20.84 15.42 -2.55
CA VAL A 283 21.25 14.26 -3.36
C VAL A 283 22.26 13.45 -2.55
N THR A 284 21.79 12.39 -1.90
CA THR A 284 22.62 11.53 -1.03
C THR A 284 22.50 10.06 -1.43
N PRO A 285 23.25 9.58 -2.44
CA PRO A 285 23.20 8.19 -2.88
C PRO A 285 23.63 7.18 -1.81
N GLU A 286 24.47 7.59 -0.86
CA GLU A 286 24.96 6.74 0.24
C GLU A 286 23.83 6.34 1.19
N TYR A 287 22.78 7.17 1.28
CA TYR A 287 21.61 6.91 2.11
C TYR A 287 20.83 5.67 1.63
N PRO A 288 20.26 5.61 0.40
CA PRO A 288 19.58 4.41 -0.05
C PRO A 288 20.55 3.23 -0.22
N PHE A 289 21.82 3.46 -0.57
CA PHE A 289 22.83 2.40 -0.69
C PHE A 289 22.94 1.57 0.59
N CYS A 290 23.10 2.21 1.74
CA CYS A 290 23.22 1.52 3.03
C CYS A 290 21.86 1.18 3.66
N ARG A 291 20.92 2.12 3.65
CA ARG A 291 19.67 2.02 4.43
C ARG A 291 18.64 1.10 3.79
N LEU A 292 18.77 0.74 2.51
CA LEU A 292 17.92 -0.28 1.89
C LEU A 292 18.12 -1.66 2.55
N ARG A 293 19.26 -1.93 3.20
CA ARG A 293 19.46 -3.17 3.97
C ARG A 293 18.33 -3.43 4.98
N SER A 294 17.78 -2.37 5.57
CA SER A 294 16.65 -2.44 6.52
C SER A 294 15.32 -2.91 5.92
N SER A 295 15.21 -3.00 4.59
CA SER A 295 14.05 -3.60 3.90
C SER A 295 14.07 -5.13 3.93
N GLY A 296 15.23 -5.74 4.17
CA GLY A 296 15.42 -7.18 4.00
C GLY A 296 15.49 -7.64 2.54
N LEU A 297 15.46 -6.73 1.56
CA LEU A 297 15.59 -7.03 0.13
C LEU A 297 16.99 -6.78 -0.43
N TRP A 298 17.85 -6.12 0.35
CA TRP A 298 19.06 -5.47 -0.15
C TRP A 298 20.30 -5.91 0.64
N ASP A 299 21.31 -6.36 -0.10
CA ASP A 299 22.62 -6.69 0.45
C ASP A 299 23.57 -5.52 0.23
N VAL A 300 24.47 -5.31 1.19
CA VAL A 300 25.63 -4.43 1.06
C VAL A 300 26.86 -5.21 1.51
N GLU A 301 27.91 -5.17 0.72
CA GLU A 301 29.20 -5.82 0.96
C GLU A 301 30.25 -4.75 1.28
N GLY A 302 31.18 -5.08 2.17
CA GLY A 302 32.27 -4.19 2.58
C GLY A 302 31.94 -3.22 3.74
N ILE A 303 30.67 -3.06 4.12
CA ILE A 303 30.24 -2.18 5.22
C ILE A 303 29.19 -2.86 6.10
N GLU A 304 29.37 -2.87 7.42
CA GLU A 304 28.42 -3.46 8.38
C GLU A 304 27.36 -2.47 8.88
N GLY A 305 27.71 -1.18 8.98
CA GLY A 305 26.86 -0.13 9.54
C GLY A 305 25.84 0.50 8.57
N PRO A 306 24.76 1.13 9.07
CA PRO A 306 23.74 1.77 8.25
C PRO A 306 24.11 3.15 7.71
N ASP A 307 25.19 3.75 8.20
CA ASP A 307 25.57 5.16 7.97
C ASP A 307 27.06 5.29 7.61
N ALA A 308 27.46 4.69 6.49
CA ALA A 308 28.80 4.88 5.95
C ALA A 308 28.88 6.15 5.08
N THR A 309 29.99 6.87 5.22
CA THR A 309 30.28 8.05 4.39
C THR A 309 30.74 7.62 2.99
N PRO A 310 30.61 8.49 1.97
CA PRO A 310 31.12 8.20 0.63
C PRO A 310 32.59 7.77 0.61
N SER A 311 33.45 8.43 1.39
CA SER A 311 34.88 8.09 1.46
C SER A 311 35.13 6.69 2.04
N GLN A 312 34.34 6.27 3.04
CA GLN A 312 34.42 4.91 3.59
C GLN A 312 33.98 3.86 2.58
N LEU A 313 32.89 4.13 1.86
CA LEU A 313 32.36 3.24 0.82
C LEU A 313 33.35 3.06 -0.34
N THR A 314 34.01 4.13 -0.77
CA THR A 314 35.08 4.09 -1.78
C THR A 314 36.28 3.30 -1.28
N ALA A 315 36.74 3.54 -0.05
CA ALA A 315 37.93 2.89 0.51
C ALA A 315 37.82 1.36 0.56
N VAL A 316 36.65 0.84 0.90
CA VAL A 316 36.40 -0.61 0.98
C VAL A 316 35.86 -1.21 -0.33
N ARG A 317 35.71 -0.39 -1.39
CA ARG A 317 35.08 -0.78 -2.66
C ARG A 317 33.73 -1.48 -2.45
N ALA A 318 32.89 -0.87 -1.61
CA ALA A 318 31.60 -1.44 -1.23
C ALA A 318 30.74 -1.74 -2.47
N ALA A 319 29.94 -2.79 -2.40
CA ALA A 319 28.98 -3.15 -3.45
C ALA A 319 27.61 -3.40 -2.83
N ALA A 320 26.53 -3.10 -3.55
CA ALA A 320 25.18 -3.30 -3.05
C ALA A 320 24.18 -3.66 -4.14
N GLY A 321 23.08 -4.29 -3.75
CA GLY A 321 22.08 -4.77 -4.69
C GLY A 321 20.95 -5.55 -4.04
N PHE A 322 20.01 -6.01 -4.86
CA PHE A 322 19.02 -6.99 -4.38
C PHE A 322 19.71 -8.25 -3.87
N ASN A 323 19.23 -8.79 -2.76
CA ASN A 323 19.64 -10.12 -2.33
C ASN A 323 19.20 -11.20 -3.32
N SER A 324 19.77 -12.39 -3.20
CA SER A 324 19.57 -13.47 -4.18
C SER A 324 18.10 -13.86 -4.36
N ASP A 325 17.32 -13.91 -3.28
CA ASP A 325 15.93 -14.34 -3.33
C ASP A 325 15.02 -13.26 -3.92
N ALA A 326 15.19 -12.00 -3.52
CA ALA A 326 14.48 -10.87 -4.09
C ALA A 326 14.77 -10.74 -5.60
N ALA A 327 16.05 -10.85 -5.99
CA ALA A 327 16.44 -10.84 -7.40
C ALA A 327 15.81 -12.02 -8.17
N LYS A 328 15.73 -13.21 -7.58
CA LYS A 328 15.09 -14.38 -8.20
C LYS A 328 13.59 -14.16 -8.43
N VAL A 329 12.89 -13.58 -7.45
CA VAL A 329 11.46 -13.24 -7.59
C VAL A 329 11.28 -12.18 -8.69
N LEU A 330 12.03 -11.09 -8.64
CA LEU A 330 11.88 -9.92 -9.52
C LEU A 330 12.37 -10.15 -10.97
N ARG A 331 13.10 -11.24 -11.23
CA ARG A 331 13.37 -11.69 -12.61
C ARG A 331 12.15 -12.27 -13.32
N ARG A 332 11.12 -12.71 -12.58
CA ARG A 332 9.87 -13.22 -13.19
C ARG A 332 9.05 -12.04 -13.71
N SER A 333 8.59 -12.12 -14.96
CA SER A 333 7.91 -11.00 -15.66
C SER A 333 6.72 -10.44 -14.89
N LEU A 334 5.86 -11.33 -14.36
CA LEU A 334 4.68 -10.92 -13.57
C LEU A 334 5.10 -10.20 -12.27
N ALA A 335 5.98 -10.82 -11.47
CA ALA A 335 6.48 -10.20 -10.23
C ALA A 335 7.24 -8.90 -10.46
N ARG A 336 7.90 -8.75 -11.61
CA ARG A 336 8.53 -7.49 -11.97
C ARG A 336 7.52 -6.40 -12.27
N ALA A 337 6.52 -6.71 -13.10
CA ALA A 337 5.42 -5.79 -13.44
C ALA A 337 4.68 -5.31 -12.18
N ASP A 338 4.30 -6.24 -11.31
CA ASP A 338 3.64 -5.95 -10.04
C ASP A 338 4.50 -5.04 -9.14
N ALA A 339 5.81 -5.30 -9.04
CA ALA A 339 6.72 -4.52 -8.20
C ALA A 339 6.89 -3.08 -8.72
N ILE A 340 7.00 -2.91 -10.04
CA ILE A 340 7.05 -1.60 -10.69
C ILE A 340 5.76 -0.82 -10.42
N GLY A 341 4.60 -1.45 -10.69
CA GLY A 341 3.29 -0.84 -10.46
C GLY A 341 3.08 -0.43 -9.01
N LEU A 342 3.45 -1.29 -8.05
CA LEU A 342 3.38 -1.02 -6.62
C LEU A 342 4.28 0.15 -6.20
N LEU A 343 5.54 0.18 -6.63
CA LEU A 343 6.48 1.24 -6.26
C LEU A 343 6.04 2.60 -6.81
N CYS A 344 5.59 2.63 -8.08
CA CYS A 344 5.08 3.84 -8.71
C CYS A 344 3.83 4.37 -8.01
N SER A 345 2.82 3.52 -7.79
CA SER A 345 1.55 3.93 -7.20
C SER A 345 1.65 4.29 -5.72
N THR A 346 2.55 3.66 -4.98
CA THR A 346 2.67 3.85 -3.53
C THR A 346 3.55 5.05 -3.17
N TYR A 347 4.65 5.28 -3.90
CA TYR A 347 5.67 6.24 -3.48
C TYR A 347 5.98 7.35 -4.48
N LEU A 348 5.50 7.25 -5.72
CA LEU A 348 5.91 8.12 -6.83
C LEU A 348 4.71 8.67 -7.61
N GLY A 349 3.55 8.81 -6.97
CA GLY A 349 2.30 9.19 -7.63
C GLY A 349 2.29 10.58 -8.27
N ASP A 350 3.22 11.46 -7.89
CA ASP A 350 3.40 12.82 -8.41
C ASP A 350 4.70 12.98 -9.24
N VAL A 351 5.29 11.87 -9.69
CA VAL A 351 6.46 11.84 -10.58
C VAL A 351 6.03 11.49 -11.99
N ASP A 352 6.68 12.07 -13.01
CA ASP A 352 6.53 11.60 -14.39
C ASP A 352 7.05 10.15 -14.49
N ARG A 353 6.09 9.22 -14.56
CA ARG A 353 6.37 7.78 -14.59
C ARG A 353 7.07 7.39 -15.88
N GLU A 354 6.74 8.01 -17.00
CA GLU A 354 7.30 7.62 -18.31
C GLU A 354 8.78 7.98 -18.37
N GLU A 355 9.12 9.22 -18.02
CA GLU A 355 10.50 9.71 -17.99
C GLU A 355 11.36 8.91 -16.98
N LEU A 356 10.84 8.68 -15.77
CA LEU A 356 11.57 7.90 -14.77
C LEU A 356 11.82 6.47 -15.24
N LEU A 357 10.78 5.80 -15.77
CA LEU A 357 10.92 4.42 -16.25
C LEU A 357 11.88 4.32 -17.42
N GLU A 358 11.92 5.29 -18.33
CA GLU A 358 12.92 5.35 -19.39
C GLU A 358 14.34 5.42 -18.85
N ARG A 359 14.60 6.34 -17.91
CA ARG A 359 15.93 6.53 -17.35
C ARG A 359 16.47 5.34 -16.56
N VAL A 360 15.59 4.53 -15.99
CA VAL A 360 15.99 3.29 -15.30
C VAL A 360 16.00 2.06 -16.21
N GLY A 361 15.76 2.20 -17.52
CA GLY A 361 15.75 1.08 -18.46
C GLY A 361 14.49 0.22 -18.39
N LEU A 362 13.37 0.80 -17.96
CA LEU A 362 12.06 0.18 -17.81
C LEU A 362 10.97 0.87 -18.67
N ALA A 363 11.32 1.69 -19.67
CA ALA A 363 10.34 2.40 -20.51
C ALA A 363 9.23 1.49 -21.08
N GLY A 364 9.57 0.25 -21.43
CA GLY A 364 8.59 -0.72 -21.90
C GLY A 364 7.52 -1.13 -20.88
N TYR A 365 7.60 -0.70 -19.62
CA TYR A 365 6.60 -0.87 -18.57
C TYR A 365 5.72 0.37 -18.33
N ALA A 366 5.93 1.45 -19.11
CA ALA A 366 5.09 2.65 -19.05
C ALA A 366 3.69 2.42 -19.65
N THR A 367 3.56 1.47 -20.59
CA THR A 367 2.30 1.09 -21.24
C THR A 367 2.07 -0.42 -21.12
N ALA A 368 0.84 -0.90 -21.30
CA ALA A 368 0.53 -2.33 -21.35
C ALA A 368 0.91 -2.99 -22.70
N SER A 369 1.10 -2.16 -23.73
CA SER A 369 1.40 -2.60 -25.10
C SER A 369 2.85 -3.06 -25.30
N GLY A 370 3.78 -2.68 -24.42
CA GLY A 370 5.15 -3.20 -24.43
C GLY A 370 5.99 -2.76 -25.63
N LYS A 371 5.88 -1.50 -26.05
CA LYS A 371 6.82 -0.87 -26.98
C LYS A 371 7.28 0.47 -26.42
N LEU A 372 8.56 0.78 -26.65
CA LEU A 372 9.08 2.14 -26.51
C LEU A 372 8.22 3.09 -27.37
N PRO A 373 7.99 4.34 -26.94
CA PRO A 373 7.68 5.39 -27.91
C PRO A 373 8.80 5.37 -28.95
N ASP A 374 8.46 5.39 -30.24
CA ASP A 374 9.43 5.77 -31.26
C ASP A 374 10.02 7.11 -30.81
N SER A 375 11.31 7.15 -30.48
CA SER A 375 12.03 8.40 -30.30
C SER A 375 12.01 9.12 -31.65
N GLY A 376 11.05 10.02 -31.83
CA GLY A 376 10.76 10.58 -33.14
C GLY A 376 9.89 11.84 -33.09
N GLY A 377 10.16 12.74 -32.15
CA GLY A 377 9.55 14.07 -32.09
C GLY A 377 10.52 15.16 -32.57
N GLY A 378 10.84 15.19 -33.86
CA GLY A 378 11.52 16.32 -34.51
C GLY A 378 10.59 16.95 -35.54
N ASN A 379 10.13 18.18 -35.28
CA ASN A 379 9.39 19.01 -36.25
C ASN A 379 10.27 19.32 -37.47
N ASP A 380 10.00 18.69 -38.62
CA ASP A 380 9.95 19.32 -39.97
C ASP A 380 9.65 18.27 -41.09
N PRO A 381 9.23 18.69 -42.31
CA PRO A 381 8.33 17.91 -43.15
C PRO A 381 8.98 16.69 -43.84
N VAL A 382 8.45 15.52 -43.51
CA VAL A 382 8.41 14.21 -44.22
C VAL A 382 9.53 13.91 -45.23
N PRO A 383 10.28 12.83 -44.95
CA PRO A 383 10.35 11.72 -45.90
C PRO A 383 9.94 10.40 -45.23
N ARG A 384 8.98 9.70 -45.85
CA ARG A 384 8.51 8.37 -45.41
C ARG A 384 9.66 7.37 -45.51
N ARG A 385 10.26 7.03 -44.37
CA ARG A 385 11.18 5.91 -44.24
C ARG A 385 10.35 4.64 -44.12
N SER A 386 10.50 3.71 -45.06
CA SER A 386 9.98 2.34 -44.89
C SER A 386 10.76 1.70 -43.75
N VAL A 387 10.22 1.79 -42.55
CA VAL A 387 10.80 1.11 -41.39
C VAL A 387 10.37 -0.35 -41.49
N THR A 388 11.33 -1.22 -41.82
CA THR A 388 11.27 -2.65 -41.49
C THR A 388 11.32 -2.77 -39.98
N SER A 389 10.22 -2.41 -39.32
CA SER A 389 10.03 -2.78 -37.93
C SER A 389 9.87 -4.29 -37.94
N SER A 390 10.78 -5.01 -37.28
CA SER A 390 10.55 -6.40 -36.87
C SER A 390 9.36 -6.41 -35.92
N ARG A 391 8.15 -6.30 -36.48
CA ARG A 391 6.90 -6.50 -35.77
C ARG A 391 6.87 -7.99 -35.47
N PRO A 392 6.61 -8.39 -34.21
CA PRO A 392 6.20 -9.76 -33.93
C PRO A 392 5.10 -10.12 -34.93
N ASP A 393 5.23 -11.29 -35.53
CA ASP A 393 4.26 -11.83 -36.49
C ASP A 393 2.92 -11.95 -35.75
N ARG A 394 2.05 -10.95 -35.95
CA ARG A 394 0.72 -10.91 -35.34
C ARG A 394 -0.18 -11.72 -36.23
N ASP A 395 -0.82 -12.73 -35.68
CA ASP A 395 -1.84 -13.48 -36.40
C ASP A 395 -3.02 -12.53 -36.70
N GLN A 396 -3.03 -12.02 -37.93
CA GLN A 396 -4.09 -11.12 -38.40
C GLN A 396 -5.46 -11.79 -38.34
N GLN A 397 -5.53 -13.12 -38.39
CA GLN A 397 -6.78 -13.86 -38.30
C GLN A 397 -7.36 -13.73 -36.89
N LEU A 398 -6.57 -13.91 -35.83
CA LEU A 398 -7.04 -13.73 -34.44
C LEU A 398 -7.55 -12.31 -34.15
N VAL A 399 -6.89 -11.31 -34.73
CA VAL A 399 -7.28 -9.90 -34.62
C VAL A 399 -8.63 -9.64 -35.30
N GLU A 400 -8.90 -10.27 -36.45
CA GLU A 400 -10.19 -10.14 -37.12
C GLU A 400 -11.27 -10.96 -36.39
N ASP A 401 -10.94 -12.19 -35.98
CA ASP A 401 -11.85 -13.10 -35.28
C ASP A 401 -12.41 -12.46 -34.01
N ILE A 402 -11.58 -11.81 -33.18
CA ILE A 402 -12.05 -11.16 -31.96
C ILE A 402 -12.98 -9.96 -32.26
N LYS A 403 -12.72 -9.23 -33.35
CA LYS A 403 -13.56 -8.08 -33.74
C LYS A 403 -14.91 -8.54 -34.27
N VAL A 404 -14.90 -9.58 -35.12
CA VAL A 404 -16.11 -10.19 -35.68
C VAL A 404 -16.94 -10.86 -34.59
N MET A 405 -16.30 -11.60 -33.68
CA MET A 405 -16.96 -12.25 -32.55
C MET A 405 -17.80 -11.25 -31.74
N TYR A 406 -17.26 -10.05 -31.49
CA TYR A 406 -17.97 -8.98 -30.78
C TYR A 406 -18.76 -8.04 -31.69
N GLY A 407 -18.88 -8.33 -33.00
CA GLY A 407 -19.63 -7.49 -33.95
C GLY A 407 -19.10 -6.06 -34.07
N HIS A 408 -17.81 -5.86 -33.79
CA HIS A 408 -17.14 -4.57 -33.61
C HIS A 408 -17.69 -3.70 -32.46
N GLU A 409 -18.39 -4.30 -31.49
CA GLU A 409 -18.73 -3.60 -30.25
C GLU A 409 -17.56 -3.63 -29.27
N CYS A 410 -17.34 -2.49 -28.61
CA CYS A 410 -16.39 -2.40 -27.50
C CYS A 410 -16.84 -3.24 -26.32
N GLN A 411 -15.96 -4.10 -25.81
CA GLN A 411 -16.24 -4.91 -24.62
C GLN A 411 -16.41 -4.08 -23.35
N VAL A 412 -15.87 -2.87 -23.29
CA VAL A 412 -15.96 -2.00 -22.10
C VAL A 412 -17.28 -1.23 -22.10
N CYS A 413 -17.55 -0.43 -23.13
CA CYS A 413 -18.72 0.46 -23.15
C CYS A 413 -19.83 0.05 -24.11
N GLY A 414 -19.62 -0.96 -24.96
CA GLY A 414 -20.58 -1.36 -25.98
C GLY A 414 -20.68 -0.44 -27.20
N ALA A 415 -19.86 0.62 -27.28
CA ALA A 415 -19.86 1.48 -28.44
C ALA A 415 -19.46 0.70 -29.70
N ARG A 416 -20.17 0.96 -30.80
CA ARG A 416 -19.92 0.41 -32.13
C ARG A 416 -19.63 1.58 -33.06
N VAL A 417 -18.37 1.81 -33.39
CA VAL A 417 -17.96 3.02 -34.14
C VAL A 417 -18.26 2.81 -35.61
N GLU A 418 -19.22 3.53 -36.18
CA GLU A 418 -19.56 3.43 -37.60
C GLU A 418 -18.50 4.08 -38.49
N THR A 419 -18.24 3.46 -39.64
CA THR A 419 -17.40 3.99 -40.72
C THR A 419 -18.18 3.92 -42.03
N ARG A 420 -17.68 4.55 -43.09
CA ARG A 420 -18.35 4.62 -44.40
C ARG A 420 -18.84 3.27 -44.96
N TYR A 421 -18.16 2.17 -44.62
CA TYR A 421 -18.44 0.84 -45.18
C TYR A 421 -18.51 -0.29 -44.15
N SER A 422 -18.24 -0.02 -42.87
CA SER A 422 -18.22 -1.04 -41.80
C SER A 422 -18.21 -0.37 -40.42
N HIS A 423 -17.74 -1.07 -39.39
CA HIS A 423 -17.51 -0.56 -38.05
C HIS A 423 -16.03 -0.68 -37.67
N TYR A 424 -15.56 0.24 -36.84
CA TYR A 424 -14.18 0.28 -36.38
C TYR A 424 -14.07 -0.21 -34.94
N SER A 425 -13.14 -1.13 -34.73
CA SER A 425 -12.71 -1.58 -33.41
C SER A 425 -11.23 -2.00 -33.45
N GLU A 426 -10.62 -2.02 -32.29
CA GLU A 426 -9.21 -2.33 -32.09
C GLU A 426 -9.09 -3.60 -31.25
N ALA A 427 -8.22 -4.51 -31.67
CA ALA A 427 -7.89 -5.70 -30.90
C ALA A 427 -6.72 -5.33 -29.97
N ALA A 428 -7.00 -5.26 -28.68
CA ALA A 428 -6.01 -4.94 -27.65
C ALA A 428 -5.48 -6.24 -27.01
N HIS A 429 -4.17 -6.43 -27.01
CA HIS A 429 -3.57 -7.48 -26.20
C HIS A 429 -3.64 -7.11 -24.73
N ILE A 430 -4.20 -7.98 -23.89
CA ILE A 430 -4.29 -7.78 -22.44
C ILE A 430 -2.88 -7.70 -21.85
N ARG A 431 -2.02 -8.64 -22.25
CA ARG A 431 -0.57 -8.62 -22.03
C ARG A 431 0.10 -8.40 -23.38
N GLY A 432 0.75 -7.24 -23.56
CA GLY A 432 1.39 -6.88 -24.84
C GLY A 432 2.37 -7.95 -25.34
N ILE A 433 2.34 -8.23 -26.65
CA ILE A 433 3.21 -9.22 -27.30
C ILE A 433 4.67 -8.77 -27.39
N GLY A 434 4.91 -7.46 -27.37
CA GLY A 434 6.25 -6.88 -27.44
C GLY A 434 7.04 -7.07 -26.15
N GLY A 435 8.37 -7.03 -26.27
CA GLY A 435 9.24 -6.92 -25.10
C GLY A 435 9.01 -5.58 -24.41
N PRO A 436 8.81 -5.54 -23.09
CA PRO A 436 9.26 -6.54 -22.12
C PRO A 436 8.14 -7.47 -21.59
N HIS A 437 6.91 -7.32 -22.07
CA HIS A 437 5.77 -8.09 -21.57
C HIS A 437 5.75 -9.51 -22.12
N ASN A 438 6.10 -9.69 -23.40
CA ASN A 438 6.18 -10.99 -24.07
C ASN A 438 4.91 -11.83 -23.82
N GLY A 439 3.74 -11.23 -24.04
CA GLY A 439 2.46 -11.93 -24.01
C GLY A 439 2.29 -12.84 -25.24
N PRO A 440 1.56 -13.96 -25.10
CA PRO A 440 1.26 -14.82 -26.24
C PRO A 440 0.28 -14.13 -27.19
N ASP A 441 0.43 -14.39 -28.50
CA ASP A 441 -0.55 -13.98 -29.50
C ASP A 441 -1.63 -15.06 -29.62
N GLU A 442 -2.65 -14.95 -28.78
CA GLU A 442 -3.74 -15.93 -28.67
C GLU A 442 -5.07 -15.20 -28.36
N LEU A 443 -6.19 -15.77 -28.78
CA LEU A 443 -7.51 -15.17 -28.59
C LEU A 443 -7.81 -14.84 -27.12
N SER A 444 -7.41 -15.71 -26.20
CA SER A 444 -7.59 -15.53 -24.75
C SER A 444 -6.80 -14.36 -24.14
N ASN A 445 -5.89 -13.75 -24.91
CA ASN A 445 -5.11 -12.56 -24.56
C ASN A 445 -5.60 -11.31 -25.32
N LEU A 446 -6.76 -11.35 -25.98
CA LEU A 446 -7.27 -10.23 -26.77
C LEU A 446 -8.55 -9.64 -26.17
N LEU A 447 -8.78 -8.36 -26.46
CA LEU A 447 -10.04 -7.66 -26.22
C LEU A 447 -10.44 -6.89 -27.48
N CYS A 448 -11.72 -6.88 -27.82
CA CYS A 448 -12.28 -5.96 -28.81
C CYS A 448 -12.69 -4.65 -28.13
N LEU A 449 -11.98 -3.56 -28.42
CA LEU A 449 -12.18 -2.24 -27.80
C LEU A 449 -12.45 -1.15 -28.84
N CYS A 450 -13.14 -0.08 -28.42
CA CYS A 450 -13.16 1.17 -29.20
C CYS A 450 -11.85 1.95 -28.98
N PRO A 451 -11.49 2.88 -29.89
CA PRO A 451 -10.21 3.59 -29.80
C PRO A 451 -9.97 4.30 -28.46
N ASN A 452 -11.03 4.86 -27.84
CA ASN A 452 -10.90 5.50 -26.53
C ASN A 452 -10.49 4.51 -25.44
N HIS A 453 -11.22 3.38 -25.31
CA HIS A 453 -10.94 2.40 -24.26
C HIS A 453 -9.68 1.60 -24.54
N HIS A 454 -9.29 1.42 -25.81
CA HIS A 454 -8.00 0.86 -26.16
C HIS A 454 -6.87 1.74 -25.60
N VAL A 455 -6.91 3.05 -25.86
CA VAL A 455 -5.93 4.00 -25.32
C VAL A 455 -5.94 4.03 -23.79
N GLU A 456 -7.12 4.07 -23.15
CA GLU A 456 -7.22 4.05 -21.69
C GLU A 456 -6.66 2.76 -21.08
N PHE A 457 -6.90 1.61 -21.72
CA PHE A 457 -6.42 0.31 -21.26
C PHE A 457 -4.91 0.16 -21.45
N ASP A 458 -4.39 0.57 -22.60
CA ASP A 458 -2.95 0.56 -22.91
C ASP A 458 -2.16 1.50 -22.00
N ARG A 459 -2.72 2.66 -21.68
CA ARG A 459 -2.10 3.66 -20.79
C ARG A 459 -2.41 3.42 -19.31
N LEU A 460 -2.89 2.22 -18.96
CA LEU A 460 -3.11 1.80 -17.58
C LEU A 460 -4.10 2.71 -16.80
N ALA A 461 -4.98 3.42 -17.51
CA ALA A 461 -5.98 4.31 -16.92
C ALA A 461 -7.23 3.54 -16.44
N ILE A 462 -7.47 2.35 -17.02
CA ILE A 462 -8.49 1.40 -16.58
C ILE A 462 -7.88 0.00 -16.44
N TYR A 463 -8.48 -0.83 -15.60
CA TYR A 463 -8.15 -2.25 -15.48
C TYR A 463 -9.41 -3.09 -15.30
N ILE A 464 -9.32 -4.39 -15.60
CA ILE A 464 -10.42 -5.35 -15.41
C ILE A 464 -10.15 -6.14 -14.13
N ASP A 465 -11.08 -6.09 -13.19
CA ASP A 465 -11.01 -6.73 -11.87
C ASP A 465 -11.50 -8.20 -11.90
N GLU A 466 -11.39 -8.92 -10.78
CA GLU A 466 -11.73 -10.35 -10.68
C GLU A 466 -13.22 -10.66 -10.90
N ASP A 467 -14.08 -9.69 -10.61
CA ASP A 467 -15.52 -9.70 -10.86
C ASP A 467 -15.89 -9.24 -12.28
N TRP A 468 -14.90 -9.07 -13.16
CA TRP A 468 -15.03 -8.54 -14.53
C TRP A 468 -15.51 -7.07 -14.57
N ALA A 469 -15.46 -6.35 -13.45
CA ALA A 469 -15.66 -4.91 -13.45
C ALA A 469 -14.47 -4.22 -14.10
N VAL A 470 -14.75 -3.30 -15.01
CA VAL A 470 -13.77 -2.33 -15.52
C VAL A 470 -13.74 -1.16 -14.54
N ARG A 471 -12.57 -0.90 -13.96
CA ARG A 471 -12.39 0.13 -12.93
C ARG A 471 -11.40 1.19 -13.36
N ARG A 472 -11.60 2.43 -12.92
CA ARG A 472 -10.64 3.53 -13.11
C ARG A 472 -9.40 3.27 -12.25
N ASN A 473 -8.22 3.31 -12.83
CA ASN A 473 -7.00 3.01 -12.10
C ASN A 473 -6.60 4.14 -11.12
N SER A 474 -7.03 5.38 -11.34
CA SER A 474 -6.75 6.48 -10.41
C SER A 474 -7.56 6.37 -9.11
N THR A 475 -8.85 6.03 -9.20
CA THR A 475 -9.77 6.04 -8.05
C THR A 475 -10.14 4.64 -7.53
N GLY A 476 -10.12 3.63 -8.39
CA GLY A 476 -10.65 2.29 -8.12
C GLY A 476 -12.16 2.17 -8.36
N ASP A 477 -12.81 3.25 -8.81
CA ASP A 477 -14.25 3.28 -9.03
C ASP A 477 -14.66 2.35 -10.17
N PHE A 478 -15.82 1.74 -10.01
CA PHE A 478 -16.49 1.03 -11.08
C PHE A 478 -16.82 1.98 -12.24
N ALA A 479 -16.44 1.61 -13.46
CA ALA A 479 -16.78 2.34 -14.68
C ALA A 479 -17.78 1.56 -15.53
N TYR A 480 -17.50 0.28 -15.80
CA TYR A 480 -18.34 -0.58 -16.64
C TYR A 480 -18.27 -2.03 -16.18
N GLN A 481 -19.25 -2.84 -16.58
CA GLN A 481 -19.13 -4.29 -16.54
C GLN A 481 -18.58 -4.77 -17.89
N LEU A 482 -17.49 -5.53 -17.89
CA LEU A 482 -16.93 -6.05 -19.13
C LEU A 482 -17.93 -6.98 -19.84
N LYS A 483 -18.27 -6.67 -21.09
CA LYS A 483 -19.05 -7.53 -21.96
C LYS A 483 -18.23 -8.75 -22.35
N ARG A 484 -18.80 -9.93 -22.15
CA ARG A 484 -18.18 -11.23 -22.44
C ARG A 484 -19.11 -12.07 -23.30
N GLN A 485 -18.54 -12.88 -24.19
CA GLN A 485 -19.25 -13.93 -24.90
C GLN A 485 -18.79 -15.30 -24.37
N ALA A 486 -19.66 -16.30 -24.46
CA ALA A 486 -19.37 -17.65 -23.96
C ALA A 486 -18.15 -18.27 -24.66
N ASP A 487 -18.01 -18.00 -25.96
CA ASP A 487 -16.95 -18.57 -26.80
C ASP A 487 -15.62 -17.80 -26.69
N HIS A 488 -15.60 -16.68 -25.95
CA HIS A 488 -14.39 -15.91 -25.67
C HIS A 488 -13.84 -16.21 -24.27
N GLU A 489 -12.98 -17.21 -24.17
CA GLU A 489 -12.33 -17.58 -22.91
C GLU A 489 -11.10 -16.69 -22.62
N ILE A 490 -11.31 -15.55 -21.97
CA ILE A 490 -10.21 -14.68 -21.52
C ILE A 490 -9.46 -15.36 -20.37
N LYS A 491 -8.15 -15.60 -20.54
CA LYS A 491 -7.33 -16.22 -19.49
C LYS A 491 -7.08 -15.23 -18.33
N PRO A 492 -7.44 -15.58 -17.08
CA PRO A 492 -7.27 -14.69 -15.93
C PRO A 492 -5.82 -14.28 -15.64
N GLU A 493 -4.83 -15.06 -16.07
CA GLU A 493 -3.41 -14.71 -15.90
C GLU A 493 -3.00 -13.44 -16.64
N HIS A 494 -3.58 -13.16 -17.82
CA HIS A 494 -3.27 -11.95 -18.58
C HIS A 494 -3.88 -10.74 -17.90
N LEU A 495 -5.12 -10.87 -17.41
CA LEU A 495 -5.78 -9.81 -16.64
C LEU A 495 -5.02 -9.53 -15.34
N ARG A 496 -4.57 -10.58 -14.64
CA ARG A 496 -3.72 -10.43 -13.45
C ARG A 496 -2.42 -9.70 -13.77
N TYR A 497 -1.78 -10.02 -14.90
CA TYR A 497 -0.57 -9.33 -15.36
C TYR A 497 -0.80 -7.83 -15.61
N HIS A 498 -1.88 -7.50 -16.33
CA HIS A 498 -2.26 -6.11 -16.60
C HIS A 498 -2.59 -5.34 -15.31
N ARG A 499 -3.40 -5.94 -14.41
CA ARG A 499 -3.69 -5.37 -13.09
C ARG A 499 -2.42 -5.10 -12.27
N GLY A 500 -1.43 -5.98 -12.38
CA GLY A 500 -0.11 -5.79 -11.82
C GLY A 500 0.59 -4.50 -12.27
N LEU A 501 0.59 -4.22 -13.57
CA LEU A 501 1.12 -2.98 -14.14
C LEU A 501 0.39 -1.73 -13.64
N CYS A 502 -0.91 -1.88 -13.36
CA CYS A 502 -1.76 -0.85 -12.76
C CYS A 502 -1.52 -0.66 -11.25
N GLY A 503 -0.72 -1.53 -10.60
CA GLY A 503 -0.51 -1.51 -9.15
C GLY A 503 -1.69 -2.05 -8.34
N ARG A 504 -2.50 -2.92 -8.96
CA ARG A 504 -3.71 -3.54 -8.38
C ARG A 504 -3.42 -5.05 -8.23
N ILE A 505 -2.82 -5.42 -7.09
CA ILE A 505 -2.33 -6.79 -6.83
C ILE A 505 -3.35 -7.59 -6.04
#